data_AF-A0A1V2T774-F1
#
_entry.id   AF-A0A1V2T774-F1
#
_cell.length_a   1.000
_cell.length_b   1.000
_cell.length_c   1.000
_cell.angle_alpha   90.00
_cell.angle_beta   90.00
_cell.angle_gamma   90.00
#
_symmetry.space_group_name_H-M   'P 1'
#
loop_
_entity.id
_entity.type
_entity.pdbx_description
1 polymer ?
#
loop_
_entity_poly.entity_id
_entity_poly.type
_entity_poly.pdbx_seq_one_letter_code
_entity_poly.pdbx_strand_id
1 'polypeptide(L)' 'MVPTTWNASPRDPKGQIGAYEAALMNTKMAIPEQPLEILRTLHSFDPCLACSTHVLGDDGSELISVQVR' A
#
# COMPACT_ATOMS: atom_id res chain seq x y z
N MET A 1 0.63 -0.88 15.02
CA MET A 1 -0.56 -0.42 14.26
C MET A 1 -0.32 1.01 13.78
N VAL A 2 -0.25 1.22 12.46
CA VAL A 2 0.06 2.53 11.85
C VAL A 2 -0.92 2.87 10.72
N PRO A 3 -1.04 4.14 10.27
CA PRO A 3 -2.04 4.56 9.28
C PRO A 3 -2.01 3.75 7.97
N THR A 4 -0.82 3.44 7.44
CA THR A 4 -0.68 2.66 6.21
C THR A 4 -1.18 1.21 6.38
N THR A 5 -1.18 0.64 7.59
CA THR A 5 -1.77 -0.69 7.84
C THR A 5 -3.28 -0.71 7.54
N TRP A 6 -3.99 0.40 7.81
CA TRP A 6 -5.41 0.54 7.47
C TRP A 6 -5.63 0.80 5.98
N ASN A 7 -4.82 1.67 5.39
CA ASN A 7 -5.02 2.07 3.99
C ASN A 7 -4.65 0.96 3.00
N ALA A 8 -3.57 0.24 3.29
CA ALA A 8 -3.04 -0.87 2.49
C ALA A 8 -3.53 -2.24 2.98
N SER A 9 -4.60 -2.30 3.77
CA SER A 9 -5.12 -3.57 4.26
C SER A 9 -5.56 -4.46 3.09
N PRO A 10 -5.21 -5.75 3.07
CA PRO A 10 -5.77 -6.69 2.10
C PRO A 10 -7.26 -6.90 2.39
N ARG A 11 -7.92 -7.69 1.54
CA ARG A 11 -9.32 -8.06 1.76
C ARG A 11 -9.52 -8.73 3.12
N ASP A 12 -10.60 -8.35 3.79
CA ASP A 12 -10.99 -8.96 5.06
C ASP A 12 -11.58 -10.36 4.86
N PRO A 13 -11.84 -11.14 5.93
CA PRO A 13 -12.44 -12.47 5.82
C PRO A 13 -13.84 -12.52 5.20
N LYS A 14 -14.53 -11.36 5.09
CA LYS A 14 -15.82 -11.23 4.41
C LYS A 14 -15.66 -10.80 2.94
N GLY A 15 -14.42 -10.63 2.47
CA GLY A 15 -14.08 -10.21 1.11
C GLY A 15 -14.21 -8.70 0.88
N GLN A 16 -14.36 -7.89 1.93
CA GLN A 16 -14.42 -6.43 1.80
C GLN A 16 -13.04 -5.90 1.40
N ILE A 17 -13.02 -4.96 0.46
CA ILE A 17 -11.81 -4.36 -0.09
C ILE A 17 -11.26 -3.24 0.81
N GLY A 18 -9.92 -3.10 0.82
CA GLY A 18 -9.22 -2.04 1.56
C GLY A 18 -9.31 -0.67 0.88
N ALA A 19 -8.78 0.37 1.54
CA ALA A 19 -8.85 1.74 1.01
C ALA A 19 -8.10 1.90 -0.33
N TYR A 20 -6.91 1.30 -0.48
CA TYR A 20 -6.17 1.32 -1.75
C TYR A 20 -6.92 0.59 -2.86
N GLU A 21 -7.44 -0.60 -2.58
CA GLU A 21 -8.22 -1.37 -3.54
C GLU A 21 -9.46 -0.58 -3.99
N ALA A 22 -10.18 0.04 -3.04
CA ALA A 22 -11.34 0.87 -3.34
C ALA A 22 -10.99 2.14 -4.14
N ALA A 23 -9.88 2.80 -3.80
CA ALA A 23 -9.46 4.03 -4.48
C ALA A 23 -9.04 3.80 -5.94
N LEU A 24 -8.55 2.60 -6.27
CA LEU A 24 -8.17 2.24 -7.63
C LEU A 24 -9.37 1.81 -8.49
N MET A 25 -10.51 1.48 -7.88
CA MET A 25 -11.71 1.07 -8.63
C MET A 25 -12.14 2.15 -9.63
N ASN A 26 -12.42 1.73 -10.87
CA ASN A 26 -12.84 2.60 -11.97
C ASN A 26 -11.81 3.64 -12.43
N THR A 27 -10.54 3.52 -12.00
CA THR A 27 -9.47 4.37 -12.52
C THR A 27 -9.23 4.05 -13.99
N LYS A 28 -9.36 5.06 -14.86
CA LYS A 28 -9.04 4.93 -16.29
C LYS A 28 -7.54 5.10 -16.49
N MET A 29 -6.93 4.16 -17.20
CA MET A 29 -5.54 4.29 -17.64
C MET A 29 -5.50 4.67 -19.11
N ALA A 30 -4.76 5.71 -19.45
CA ALA A 30 -4.56 6.09 -20.85
C ALA A 30 -3.69 5.06 -21.60
N ILE A 31 -2.64 4.56 -20.94
CA ILE A 31 -1.69 3.58 -21.48
C ILE A 31 -1.51 2.48 -20.42
N PRO A 32 -2.05 1.27 -20.61
CA PRO A 32 -1.99 0.21 -19.59
C PRO A 32 -0.58 -0.21 -19.18
N GLU A 33 0.39 -0.10 -20.08
CA GLU A 33 1.80 -0.45 -19.83
C GLU A 33 2.54 0.66 -19.02
N GLN A 34 1.92 1.82 -18.84
CA GLN A 34 2.48 2.96 -18.10
C GLN A 34 1.49 3.39 -17.02
N PRO A 35 1.53 2.77 -15.82
CA PRO A 35 0.48 2.90 -14.79
C PRO A 35 0.57 4.23 -14.01
N LEU A 36 0.64 5.36 -14.71
CA LEU A 36 0.78 6.68 -14.12
C LEU A 36 -0.40 7.02 -13.20
N GLU A 37 -1.62 6.69 -13.62
CA GLU A 37 -2.83 6.97 -12.87
C GLU A 37 -2.92 6.14 -11.58
N ILE A 38 -2.44 4.88 -11.62
CA ILE A 38 -2.33 4.02 -10.43
C ILE A 38 -1.34 4.63 -9.45
N LEU A 39 -0.13 4.98 -9.91
CA LEU A 39 0.91 5.59 -9.06
C LEU A 39 0.43 6.91 -8.46
N ARG A 40 -0.26 7.75 -9.24
CA ARG A 40 -0.82 9.01 -8.76
C ARG A 40 -1.81 8.80 -7.63
N THR A 41 -2.73 7.85 -7.77
CA THR A 41 -3.72 7.53 -6.73
C THR A 41 -3.03 6.98 -5.49
N LEU A 42 -2.12 6.02 -5.60
CA LEU A 42 -1.44 5.43 -4.45
C LEU A 42 -0.54 6.43 -3.71
N HIS A 43 0.24 7.23 -4.42
CA HIS A 43 1.11 8.24 -3.80
C HIS A 43 0.33 9.34 -3.08
N SER A 44 -0.94 9.57 -3.42
CA SER A 44 -1.79 10.52 -2.68
C SER A 44 -2.05 10.11 -1.22
N PHE A 45 -1.84 8.83 -0.89
CA PHE A 45 -1.97 8.30 0.47
C PHE A 45 -0.64 8.28 1.25
N ASP A 46 0.45 8.75 0.66
CA ASP A 46 1.80 8.72 1.26
C ASP A 46 2.18 7.34 1.85
N PRO A 47 2.27 6.29 1.02
CA PRO A 47 2.45 4.91 1.48
C PRO A 47 3.82 4.70 2.14
N CYS A 48 3.84 4.43 3.45
CA CYS A 48 5.01 3.89 4.15
C CYS A 48 4.87 2.37 4.35
N LEU A 49 5.40 1.58 3.41
CA LEU A 49 5.34 0.11 3.50
C LEU A 49 6.13 -0.43 4.70
N ALA A 50 7.29 0.16 5.01
CA ALA A 50 8.09 -0.24 6.17
C ALA A 50 7.33 -0.05 7.50
N CYS A 51 6.56 1.03 7.60
CA CYS A 51 5.69 1.29 8.73
C CYS A 51 4.58 0.23 8.81
N SER A 52 3.96 -0.11 7.67
CA SER A 52 2.79 -1.00 7.61
C SER A 52 3.07 -2.43 8.08
N THR A 53 4.29 -2.92 7.83
CA THR A 53 4.75 -4.28 8.17
C THR A 53 5.68 -4.32 9.37
N HIS A 54 6.00 -3.16 9.96
CA HIS A 54 6.86 -3.04 11.15
C HIS A 54 8.27 -3.63 10.95
N VAL A 55 8.87 -3.41 9.77
CA VAL A 55 10.26 -3.84 9.49
C VAL A 55 11.32 -2.93 10.11
N LEU A 56 10.90 -1.76 10.59
CA LEU A 56 11.71 -0.81 11.37
C LEU A 56 11.25 -0.81 12.83
N GLY A 57 12.21 -0.82 13.75
CA GLY A 57 11.97 -0.70 15.19
C GLY A 57 11.64 0.72 15.63
N ASP A 58 11.16 0.87 16.86
CA ASP A 58 10.78 2.17 17.43
C ASP A 58 11.95 3.18 17.51
N ASP A 59 13.18 2.67 17.50
CA ASP A 59 14.44 3.44 17.49
C ASP A 59 15.01 3.68 16.08
N GLY A 60 14.30 3.24 15.04
CA GLY A 60 14.72 3.33 13.64
C GLY A 60 15.69 2.23 13.20
N SER A 61 15.97 1.24 14.05
CA SER A 61 16.79 0.07 13.66
C SER A 61 16.06 -0.82 12.65
N GLU A 62 16.81 -1.44 11.74
CA GLU A 62 16.26 -2.45 10.83
C GLU A 62 16.06 -3.76 11.60
N LEU A 63 14.80 -4.20 11.75
CA LEU A 63 14.46 -5.42 12.49
C LEU A 63 14.56 -6.66 11.60
N ILE A 64 14.18 -6.53 10.33
CA ILE A 64 14.16 -7.62 9.36
C ILE A 64 14.31 -7.10 7.94
N SER A 65 15.13 -7.79 7.14
CA SER A 65 15.32 -7.49 5.72
C SER A 65 14.64 -8.55 4.87
N VAL A 66 13.79 -8.14 3.93
CA VAL A 66 13.00 -9.04 3.09
C VAL A 66 13.32 -8.77 1.61
N GLN A 67 13.93 -9.74 0.94
CA GLN A 67 14.08 -9.74 -0.51
C GLN A 67 12.87 -10.42 -1.16
N VAL A 68 12.11 -9.67 -1.95
CA VAL A 68 11.04 -10.20 -2.80
C VAL A 68 11.63 -10.41 -4.21
N ARG A 69 11.45 -11.61 -4.74
CA ARG A 69 12.06 -12.09 -5.99
C ARG A 69 11.31 -11.64 -7.23
#